data_AF-A0A660T3P6-F1
#
_entry.id   AF-A0A660T3P6-F1
#
_cell.length_a   1.000
_cell.length_b   1.000
_cell.length_c   1.000
_cell.angle_alpha   90.00
_cell.angle_beta   90.00
_cell.angle_gamma   90.00
#
_symmetry.space_group_name_H-M   'P 1'
#
loop_
_entity.id
_entity.type
_entity.pdbx_description
1 polymer ?
#
loop_
_entity_poly.entity_id
_entity_poly.type
_entity_poly.pdbx_seq_one_letter_code
_entity_poly.pdbx_strand_id
1 'polypeptide(L)'
;MNPYKVLNVDCRAAKREIIQAAALALRERKFSGRNVALAQKQLLNPISRATHEFLHFIDVKPLLDKVDLCQQNEQRVADLNRLSVFDEGL
;
A
#
# COMPACT_ATOMS: atom_id res chain seq x y z
N MET A 1 8.59 -0.61 0.14
CA MET A 1 9.22 -0.68 1.48
C MET A 1 8.12 -0.55 2.52
N ASN A 2 8.13 -1.37 3.58
CA ASN A 2 7.15 -1.24 4.67
C ASN A 2 7.71 -0.31 5.76
N PRO A 3 7.14 0.89 5.98
CA PRO A 3 7.67 1.85 6.94
C PRO A 3 7.53 1.40 8.40
N TYR A 4 6.54 0.57 8.73
CA TYR A 4 6.35 0.00 10.06
C TYR A 4 7.49 -0.95 10.43
N LYS A 5 7.98 -1.74 9.46
CA LYS A 5 9.14 -2.62 9.67
C LYS A 5 10.45 -1.85 9.77
N VAL A 6 10.58 -0.74 9.03
CA VAL A 6 11.81 0.09 9.05
C VAL A 6 11.97 0.83 10.37
N LEU A 7 10.87 1.35 10.92
CA LEU A 7 10.89 2.02 12.23
C LEU A 7 10.66 1.06 13.40
N ASN A 8 10.29 -0.21 13.15
CA ASN A 8 9.92 -1.19 14.16
C ASN A 8 8.80 -0.68 15.08
N VAL A 9 7.68 -0.25 14.49
CA VAL A 9 6.51 0.30 15.18
C VAL A 9 5.22 -0.39 14.77
N ASP A 10 4.22 -0.39 15.65
CA ASP A 10 2.88 -0.92 15.42
C ASP A 10 2.04 0.00 14.52
N CYS A 11 0.99 -0.52 13.87
CA CYS A 11 0.02 0.28 13.11
C CYS A 11 -0.71 1.32 13.97
N ARG A 12 -0.84 1.07 15.27
CA ARG A 12 -1.48 1.99 16.24
C ARG A 12 -0.52 3.00 16.84
N ALA A 13 0.75 3.03 16.41
CA ALA A 13 1.77 3.89 16.99
C ALA A 13 1.39 5.38 16.93
N ALA A 14 1.61 6.07 18.04
CA ALA A 14 1.40 7.50 18.16
C ALA A 14 2.50 8.28 17.40
N LYS A 15 2.22 9.54 17.03
CA LYS A 15 3.20 10.40 16.35
C LYS A 15 4.52 10.53 17.12
N ARG A 16 4.44 10.61 18.46
CA ARG A 16 5.63 10.68 19.34
C ARG A 16 6.48 9.42 19.24
N GLU A 17 5.85 8.25 19.25
CA GLU A 17 6.53 6.94 19.15
C GLU A 17 7.21 6.79 17.79
N ILE A 18 6.54 7.22 16.70
CA ILE A 18 7.12 7.20 15.34
C ILE A 18 8.41 8.05 15.27
N ILE A 19 8.41 9.23 15.88
CA ILE A 19 9.59 10.12 15.90
C ILE A 19 10.70 9.49 16.74
N GLN A 20 10.39 8.95 17.92
CA GLN A 20 11.36 8.27 18.77
C GLN A 20 11.98 7.05 18.07
N ALA A 21 11.14 6.26 17.41
CA ALA A 21 11.55 5.08 16.64
C ALA A 21 12.46 5.44 15.46
N ALA A 22 12.19 6.55 14.76
CA ALA A 22 13.07 7.06 13.72
C ALA A 22 14.45 7.45 14.27
N ALA A 23 14.51 8.11 15.43
CA ALA A 23 15.77 8.45 16.09
C ALA A 23 16.56 7.18 16.48
N LEU A 24 15.87 6.16 17.01
CA LEU A 24 16.49 4.87 17.33
C LEU A 24 17.01 4.16 16.07
N ALA A 25 16.22 4.10 15.00
CA ALA A 25 16.61 3.46 13.74
C ALA A 25 17.83 4.14 13.09
N LEU A 26 17.95 5.47 13.18
CA LEU A 26 19.14 6.21 12.74
C LEU A 26 20.39 5.85 13.57
N ARG A 27 20.22 5.67 14.89
CA ARG A 27 21.31 5.29 15.79
C ARG A 27 21.78 3.85 15.55
N GLU A 28 20.85 2.93 15.32
CA GLU A 28 21.15 1.52 15.06
C GLU A 28 21.80 1.27 13.69
N ARG A 29 21.69 2.22 12.74
CA ARG A 29 22.26 2.16 11.39
C ARG A 29 21.87 0.90 10.59
N LYS A 30 20.80 0.20 10.98
CA LYS A 30 20.26 -0.98 10.29
C LYS A 30 19.71 -0.65 8.90
N PHE A 31 19.17 0.56 8.75
CA PHE A 31 18.64 1.08 7.49
C PHE A 31 19.39 2.35 7.10
N SER A 32 19.45 2.67 5.81
CA SER A 32 20.01 3.94 5.35
C SER A 32 19.23 5.11 5.95
N GLY A 33 19.93 6.20 6.30
CA GLY A 33 19.26 7.38 6.87
C GLY A 33 18.15 7.93 5.96
N ARG A 34 18.33 7.82 4.64
CA ARG A 34 17.30 8.15 3.64
C ARG A 34 16.04 7.31 3.81
N ASN A 35 16.18 5.99 4.03
CA ASN A 35 15.04 5.10 4.20
C ASN A 35 14.31 5.36 5.52
N VAL A 36 15.04 5.66 6.60
CA VAL A 36 14.45 6.02 7.88
C VAL A 36 13.66 7.33 7.78
N ALA A 37 14.25 8.36 7.15
CA ALA A 37 13.57 9.64 6.93
C ALA A 37 12.32 9.49 6.04
N LEU A 38 12.39 8.66 4.99
CA LEU A 38 11.25 8.38 4.13
C LEU A 38 10.13 7.65 4.90
N ALA A 39 10.49 6.63 5.69
CA ALA A 39 9.54 5.89 6.51
C ALA A 39 8.83 6.80 7.53
N GLN A 40 9.60 7.66 8.21
CA GLN A 40 9.05 8.65 9.13
C GLN A 40 8.09 9.61 8.42
N LYS A 41 8.49 10.15 7.26
CA LYS A 41 7.63 11.05 6.46
C LYS A 41 6.33 10.38 6.04
N GLN A 42 6.39 9.12 5.61
CA GLN A 42 5.21 8.35 5.20
C GLN A 42 4.25 8.08 6.36
N LEU A 43 4.76 7.76 7.56
CA LEU A 43 3.91 7.46 8.72
C LEU A 43 3.35 8.70 9.42
N LEU A 44 3.99 9.86 9.27
CA LEU A 44 3.47 11.13 9.78
C LEU A 44 2.40 11.75 8.87
N ASN A 45 2.40 11.43 7.57
CA ASN A 45 1.35 11.84 6.63
C ASN A 45 0.12 10.92 6.78
N PRO A 46 -1.08 11.45 7.07
CA PRO A 46 -2.26 10.63 7.33
C PRO A 46 -2.72 9.81 6.11
N ILE A 47 -2.61 10.37 4.90
CA ILE A 47 -3.00 9.69 3.66
C ILE A 47 -2.05 8.53 3.39
N SER A 48 -0.74 8.81 3.43
CA SER A 48 0.28 7.77 3.22
C SER A 48 0.22 6.70 4.30
N ARG A 49 -0.05 7.08 5.55
CA ARG A 49 -0.24 6.13 6.66
C ARG A 49 -1.42 5.20 6.39
N ALA A 50 -2.58 5.73 6.02
CA ALA A 50 -3.76 4.91 5.68
C ALA A 50 -3.48 3.95 4.52
N THR A 51 -2.77 4.39 3.48
CA THR A 51 -2.33 3.52 2.38
C THR A 51 -1.45 2.38 2.89
N HIS A 52 -0.47 2.66 3.75
CA HIS A 52 0.39 1.63 4.30
C HIS A 52 -0.31 0.71 5.31
N GLU A 53 -1.31 1.21 6.05
CA GLU A 53 -2.17 0.37 6.90
C GLU A 53 -2.95 -0.62 6.03
N PHE A 54 -3.58 -0.13 4.96
CA PHE A 54 -4.28 -0.96 3.98
C PHE A 54 -3.37 -2.04 3.40
N LEU A 55 -2.20 -1.64 2.89
CA LEU A 55 -1.29 -2.55 2.19
C LEU A 55 -0.61 -3.59 3.08
N HIS A 56 -0.50 -3.36 4.38
CA HIS A 56 0.32 -4.19 5.26
C HIS A 56 -0.45 -4.89 6.38
N PHE A 57 -1.65 -4.44 6.73
CA PHE A 57 -2.41 -4.97 7.86
C PHE A 57 -3.81 -5.48 7.49
N ILE A 58 -4.30 -5.23 6.28
CA ILE A 58 -5.58 -5.81 5.88
C ILE A 58 -5.44 -7.30 5.62
N ASP A 59 -6.25 -8.07 6.32
CA ASP A 59 -6.43 -9.49 6.04
C ASP A 59 -7.49 -9.68 4.96
N VAL A 60 -7.04 -10.09 3.78
CA VAL A 60 -7.92 -10.42 2.63
C VAL A 60 -8.34 -11.89 2.63
N LYS A 61 -7.80 -12.73 3.52
CA LYS A 61 -8.18 -14.16 3.59
C LYS A 61 -9.68 -14.37 3.75
N PRO A 62 -10.41 -13.61 4.59
CA PRO A 62 -11.86 -13.78 4.72
C PRO A 62 -12.65 -13.43 3.46
N LEU A 63 -12.04 -12.70 2.52
CA LEU A 63 -12.65 -12.37 1.23
C LEU A 63 -12.41 -13.49 0.21
N LEU A 64 -11.32 -14.24 0.34
CA LEU A 64 -10.96 -15.30 -0.59
C LEU A 64 -12.01 -16.42 -0.63
N ASP A 65 -12.58 -16.78 0.52
CA ASP A 65 -13.62 -17.80 0.63
C ASP A 65 -14.97 -17.37 0.01
N LYS A 66 -15.13 -16.06 -0.26
CA LYS A 66 -16.37 -15.47 -0.79
C LYS A 66 -16.26 -15.06 -2.26
N VAL A 67 -15.05 -15.09 -2.81
CA VAL A 67 -14.80 -14.72 -4.20
C VAL A 67 -14.62 -16.00 -4.98
N ASP A 68 -15.65 -16.38 -5.74
CA ASP A 68 -15.53 -17.40 -6.77
C ASP A 68 -14.67 -16.83 -7.91
N LEU A 69 -13.35 -16.94 -7.80
CA LEU A 69 -12.39 -16.59 -8.87
C LEU A 69 -12.62 -17.44 -10.13
N CYS A 70 -13.37 -18.53 -10.00
CA CYS A 70 -13.82 -19.40 -11.09
C CYS A 70 -15.02 -18.84 -11.89
N GLN A 71 -15.64 -17.72 -11.46
CA GLN A 71 -16.47 -16.93 -12.38
C GLN A 71 -15.56 -16.19 -13.37
N GLN A 72 -14.91 -16.98 -14.23
CA GLN A 72 -14.52 -16.49 -15.54
C GLN A 72 -15.83 -16.21 -16.25
N ASN A 73 -16.34 -14.98 -16.14
CA ASN A 73 -17.11 -14.43 -17.23
C ASN A 73 -16.13 -14.45 -18.42
N GLU A 74 -16.16 -15.56 -19.17
CA GLU A 74 -15.57 -15.67 -20.50
C GLU A 74 -16.30 -14.69 -21.42
N GLN A 75 -16.23 -13.40 -21.15
CA GLN A 75 -16.47 -12.40 -22.18
C GLN A 75 -15.29 -12.56 -23.12
N ARG A 76 -15.50 -13.34 -24.17
CA ARG A 76 -14.50 -13.52 -25.20
C ARG A 76 -14.30 -12.16 -25.82
N VAL A 77 -13.09 -11.86 -26.27
CA VAL A 77 -12.83 -10.61 -26.99
C VAL A 77 -13.77 -10.46 -28.20
N ALA A 78 -14.28 -11.58 -28.73
CA ALA A 78 -15.31 -11.63 -29.77
C ALA A 78 -16.68 -11.05 -29.36
N ASP A 79 -17.01 -11.01 -28.06
CA ASP A 79 -18.27 -10.48 -27.53
C ASP A 79 -18.20 -8.96 -27.30
N LEU A 80 -17.02 -8.35 -27.49
CA LEU A 80 -16.80 -6.92 -27.29
C LEU A 80 -17.06 -6.15 -28.60
N ASN A 81 -17.98 -5.19 -28.55
CA ASN A 81 -18.23 -4.30 -29.68
C ASN A 81 -17.16 -3.21 -29.77
N ARG A 82 -16.62 -2.98 -30.98
CA ARG A 82 -15.73 -1.85 -31.26
C ARG A 82 -16.52 -0.55 -31.19
N LEU A 83 -16.13 0.35 -30.29
CA LEU A 83 -16.73 1.68 -30.18
C LEU A 83 -16.15 2.60 -31.26
N SER A 84 -17.02 3.18 -32.09
CA SER A 84 -16.69 4.11 -33.18
C SER A 84 -16.39 5.55 -32.71
N VAL A 85 -16.39 5.79 -31.39
CA VAL A 85 -16.21 7.11 -30.79
C VAL A 85 -14.86 7.75 -31.14
N PHE A 86 -13.88 6.97 -31.60
CA PHE A 86 -12.55 7.43 -32.00
C PHE A 86 -12.36 7.54 -33.53
N ASP A 87 -13.40 7.28 -34.33
CA ASP A 87 -13.30 7.29 -35.80
C ASP A 87 -13.63 8.66 -36.43
N GLU A 88 -14.15 9.62 -35.66
CA GLU A 88 -14.42 10.97 -36.17
C GLU A 88 -13.17 11.84 -36.04
N GLY A 89 -12.36 11.88 -37.10
CA GLY A 89 -11.17 12.72 -37.16
C GLY A 89 -10.33 12.63 -38.44
N LEU A 90 -10.95 12.49 -39.62
CA LEU A 90 -10.27 12.59 -40.92
C LEU A 90 -10.95 13.64 -41.80
#